data_AF-A0A9E2W7Y9-F1
#
_entry.id   AF-A0A9E2W7Y9-F1
#
_cell.length_a   1.000
_cell.length_b   1.000
_cell.length_c   1.000
_cell.angle_alpha   90.00
_cell.angle_beta   90.00
_cell.angle_gamma   90.00
#
_symmetry.space_group_name_H-M   'P 1'
#
loop_
_entity.id
_entity.type
_entity.pdbx_description
1 polymer ?
#
loop_
_entity_poly.entity_id
_entity_poly.type
_entity_poly.pdbx_seq_one_letter_code
_entity_poly.pdbx_strand_id
1 'polypeptide(L)' 'MINYRVENMAALLEELKKNGVTITDSVQSAEYGKFVHILDPENNKIELWEPNDVEYEKLGKQMGSETTK' A
#
# COMPACT_ATOMS: atom_id res chain seq x y z
N MET A 1 -2.67 -13.67 -1.60
CA MET A 1 -2.16 -12.42 -1.00
C MET A 1 -2.88 -11.28 -1.69
N ILE A 2 -3.55 -10.42 -0.93
CA ILE A 2 -4.35 -9.31 -1.47
C ILE A 2 -3.55 -8.02 -1.27
N ASN A 3 -3.51 -7.18 -2.31
CA ASN A 3 -2.93 -5.84 -2.25
C ASN A 3 -4.04 -4.81 -2.49
N TYR A 4 -4.11 -3.79 -1.65
CA TYR A 4 -5.00 -2.65 -1.84
C TYR A 4 -4.20 -1.38 -2.07
N ARG A 5 -4.58 -0.66 -3.12
CA ARG A 5 -4.14 0.71 -3.34
C ARG A 5 -4.88 1.65 -2.36
N VAL A 6 -4.15 2.50 -1.67
CA VAL A 6 -4.69 3.45 -0.68
C VAL A 6 -4.20 4.86 -1.00
N GLU A 7 -5.03 5.87 -0.73
CA GLU A 7 -4.70 7.27 -1.04
C GLU A 7 -3.89 7.95 0.06
N ASN A 8 -4.20 7.65 1.34
CA ASN A 8 -3.54 8.24 2.49
C ASN A 8 -3.17 7.16 3.51
N MET A 9 -1.91 6.72 3.44
CA MET A 9 -1.40 5.64 4.30
C MET A 9 -1.43 6.03 5.78
N ALA A 10 -1.03 7.27 6.10
CA ALA A 10 -0.92 7.71 7.48
C ALA A 10 -2.28 7.71 8.18
N ALA A 11 -3.28 8.34 7.55
CA ALA A 11 -4.63 8.40 8.09
C ALA A 11 -5.27 7.02 8.24
N LEU A 12 -5.09 6.15 7.24
CA LEU A 12 -5.62 4.78 7.28
C LEU A 12 -4.97 3.97 8.41
N LEU A 13 -3.65 4.05 8.57
CA LEU A 13 -2.96 3.34 9.66
C LEU A 13 -3.39 3.82 11.04
N GLU A 14 -3.68 5.10 11.23
CA GLU A 14 -4.26 5.60 12.48
C GLU A 14 -5.65 5.02 12.76
N GLU A 15 -6.51 4.96 11.74
CA GLU A 15 -7.84 4.37 11.85
C GLU A 15 -7.77 2.86 12.14
N LEU A 16 -6.92 2.12 11.42
CA LEU A 16 -6.72 0.69 11.61
C LEU A 16 -6.22 0.38 13.03
N LYS A 17 -5.27 1.16 13.55
CA LYS A 17 -4.82 1.05 14.94
C LYS A 17 -5.94 1.29 15.95
N LYS A 18 -6.79 2.31 15.72
CA LYS A 18 -7.96 2.59 16.58
C LYS A 18 -8.96 1.43 16.59
N ASN A 19 -9.10 0.72 15.47
CA ASN A 19 -9.96 -0.45 15.35
C ASN A 19 -9.30 -1.77 15.79
N GLY A 20 -8.09 -1.73 16.36
CA GLY A 20 -7.40 -2.92 16.87
C GLY A 20 -6.83 -3.83 15.78
N VAL A 21 -6.68 -3.35 14.56
CA VAL A 21 -6.05 -4.10 13.46
C VAL A 21 -4.54 -4.22 13.71
N THR A 22 -4.01 -5.43 13.54
CA THR A 22 -2.58 -5.70 13.71
C THR A 22 -1.82 -5.27 12.46
N ILE A 23 -0.90 -4.31 12.63
CA ILE A 23 0.07 -3.91 11.62
C ILE A 23 1.34 -4.73 11.85
N THR A 24 1.78 -5.50 10.86
CA THR A 24 2.87 -6.48 11.05
C THR A 24 4.25 -5.91 10.82
N ASP A 25 4.37 -4.88 9.99
CA ASP A 25 5.64 -4.31 9.55
C ASP A 25 5.64 -2.78 9.66
N SER A 26 6.82 -2.17 9.62
CA SER A 26 6.92 -0.72 9.43
C SER A 26 6.59 -0.33 7.99
N VAL A 27 6.15 0.92 7.79
CA VAL A 27 5.93 1.46 6.45
C VAL A 27 7.26 1.49 5.70
N GLN A 28 7.35 0.73 4.62
CA GLN A 28 8.47 0.74 3.70
C GLN A 28 8.23 1.80 2.63
N SER A 29 9.25 2.55 2.26
CA SER A 29 9.15 3.59 1.22
C SER A 29 10.07 3.23 0.06
N ALA A 30 9.52 3.30 -1.15
CA ALA A 30 10.22 3.20 -2.42
C ALA A 30 9.86 4.41 -3.30
N GLU A 31 10.57 4.58 -4.41
CA GLU A 31 10.33 5.70 -5.33
C GLU A 31 8.89 5.73 -5.87
N TYR A 32 8.33 4.55 -6.15
CA TYR A 32 6.99 4.35 -6.70
C TYR A 32 5.87 4.21 -5.64
N GLY A 33 6.18 4.36 -4.35
CA GLY A 33 5.16 4.40 -3.30
C GLY A 33 5.59 3.80 -1.97
N LYS A 34 4.63 3.71 -1.04
CA LYS A 34 4.83 3.19 0.32
C LYS A 34 4.01 1.92 0.55
N PHE A 35 4.56 1.01 1.33
CA PHE A 35 4.02 -0.32 1.56
C PHE A 35 3.95 -0.65 3.04
N VAL A 36 2.91 -1.37 3.45
CA VAL A 36 2.79 -1.91 4.80
C VAL A 36 1.86 -3.12 4.79
N HIS A 37 2.05 -4.04 5.73
CA HIS A 37 1.19 -5.20 5.88
C HIS A 37 0.33 -5.11 7.14
N ILE A 38 -0.89 -5.61 7.01
CA ILE A 38 -1.85 -5.79 8.11
C ILE A 38 -2.34 -7.24 8.13
N LEU A 39 -2.89 -7.65 9.28
CA LEU A 39 -3.62 -8.91 9.40
C LEU A 39 -5.13 -8.66 9.37
N ASP A 40 -5.83 -9.50 8.62
CA ASP A 40 -7.28 -9.62 8.74
C ASP A 40 -7.67 -10.49 9.97
N PRO A 41 -8.97 -10.63 10.29
CA PRO A 41 -9.43 -11.47 11.39
C PRO A 41 -9.07 -12.96 11.27
N GLU A 42 -8.77 -13.44 10.06
CA GLU A 42 -8.37 -14.82 9.78
C GLU A 42 -6.84 -15.00 9.79
N ASN A 43 -6.08 -13.96 10.17
CA ASN A 43 -4.62 -13.88 10.15
C ASN A 43 -3.99 -13.98 8.75
N ASN A 44 -4.74 -13.64 7.69
CA ASN A 44 -4.16 -13.46 6.37
C ASN A 44 -3.42 -12.12 6.30
N LYS A 45 -2.27 -12.11 5.63
CA LYS A 45 -1.54 -10.87 5.32
C LYS A 45 -2.19 -10.15 4.14
N ILE A 46 -2.51 -8.88 4.37
CA ILE A 46 -2.96 -7.93 3.36
C ILE A 46 -1.89 -6.86 3.22
N GLU A 47 -1.48 -6.56 1.99
CA GLU A 47 -0.56 -5.48 1.68
C GLU A 47 -1.36 -4.21 1.33
N LEU A 48 -1.01 -3.10 1.95
CA LEU A 48 -1.51 -1.78 1.61
C LEU A 48 -0.41 -1.04 0.86
N TRP A 49 -0.76 -0.41 -0.25
CA TRP A 49 0.15 0.34 -1.09
C TRP A 49 -0.37 1.74 -1.35
N GLU A 50 0.38 2.76 -0.93
CA GLU A 50 0.15 4.16 -1.28
C GLU A 50 1.08 4.51 -2.45
N PRO A 51 0.58 4.55 -3.70
CA PRO A 51 1.41 4.78 -4.87
C PRO A 51 1.89 6.23 -4.94
N ASN A 52 3.12 6.39 -5.40
CA ASN A 52 3.53 7.63 -6.04
C ASN A 52 3.17 7.53 -7.53
N ASP A 53 1.98 8.00 -7.89
CA ASP A 53 1.45 7.88 -9.26
C ASP A 53 2.43 8.37 -10.33
N VAL A 54 3.13 9.47 -10.06
CA VAL A 54 4.06 10.06 -11.03
C VAL A 54 5.21 9.09 -11.33
N GLU A 55 5.80 8.50 -10.29
CA GLU A 55 6.91 7.56 -10.47
C GLU A 55 6.43 6.19 -10.96
N TYR A 56 5.25 5.75 -10.53
CA TYR A 56 4.65 4.50 -10.98
C TYR A 56 4.25 4.55 -12.48
N GLU A 57 3.68 5.66 -12.94
CA GLU A 57 3.38 5.90 -14.36
C GLU A 57 4.65 5.89 -15.22
N LYS A 58 5.75 6.49 -14.74
CA LYS A 58 7.06 6.46 -15.44
C LYS A 58 7.57 5.04 -15.58
N LEU A 59 7.49 4.24 -14.50
CA LEU A 59 7.88 2.83 -14.51
C LEU A 59 7.05 2.03 -15.52
N GLY A 60 5.73 2.22 -15.53
CA GLY A 60 4.84 1.60 -16.51
C GLY A 60 5.27 1.90 -17.95
N LYS A 61 5.50 3.18 -18.27
CA LYS A 61 5.95 3.62 -19.60
C LYS A 61 7.29 3.01 -20.00
N GLN A 62 8.26 2.91 -19.08
CA GLN A 62 9.54 2.25 -19.33
C GLN A 62 9.38 0.76 -19.65
N MET A 63 8.38 0.11 -19.06
CA MET A 63 8.05 -1.30 -19.29
C MET A 63 7.11 -1.52 -20.48
N GLY A 64 6.73 -0.47 -21.21
CA GLY A 64 5.79 -0.55 -22.34
C GLY A 64 4.33 -0.79 -21.94
N SER A 65 3.98 -0.45 -20.70
CA SER A 65 2.64 -0.65 -20.12
C SER A 65 1.99 0.69 -19.77
N GLU A 66 0.67 0.77 -19.91
CA GLU A 66 -0.13 1.90 -19.46
C GLU A 66 -0.71 1.60 -18.07
N THR A 67 -0.53 2.53 -17.13
CA THR A 67 -1.10 2.43 -15.79
C THR A 67 -2.44 3.14 -15.76
N THR A 68 -3.43 2.53 -15.13
CA THR A 68 -4.71 3.17 -14.82
C THR A 68 -4.73 3.58 -13.34
N LYS A 69 -5.39 4.70 -13.04
CA LYS A 69 -5.55 5.22 -11.68
C LYS A 69 -6.76 4.59 -11.02
#